data_AF-A0A3R7SPA7-F1
#
_entry.id   AF-A0A3R7SPA7-F1
#
_cell.length_a   1.000
_cell.length_b   1.000
_cell.length_c   1.000
_cell.angle_alpha   90.00
_cell.angle_beta   90.00
_cell.angle_gamma   90.00
#
_symmetry.space_group_name_H-M   'P 1'
#
loop_
_entity.id
_entity.type
_entity.pdbx_description
1 polymer ?
#
loop_
_entity_poly.entity_id
_entity_poly.type
_entity_poly.pdbx_seq_one_letter_code
_entity_poly.pdbx_strand_id
1 'polypeptide(L)'
;MPIVRVKAKKQEDYIGAISTGYLVLMSQHVYMKYSTTKPLHSHHGTTNAIPDPSLQTNHQLLLAEEQMVQLVQGLSERQLLHCVNMIVLSDHGMAAAGKDRVIGLQKYVPELNDVALTYFGAVGMFSLKEDNDDMKHEIMSNLSCKRPDMRVYSPADLPKRFHFSNNRRISDVIVNLDAGKTVTTNTSWFLGGQHGYDNYFKEMRALFVAYGPDLQQGLEIEPFQNIELYNFMCQLTGVEPAENNGTWGALNHALAQPPPTQQLQQTWLSSLKLTQTQELELEEYHLPWGVPQTGSLSLSLKLLLHHDHVTGYSERLRMPLWTSFTVKEGFPGTVGAPWTADVRLASAAASSCPELQEFADQGFAAEPLFPPAFSRNASLPEVPFLTSNALAMSPSLARRWKGLLEELVPAWVSAHGTLNVVLGPVFDNDTDSLLDDISRLRSPEIPSDLFALVTRCKQRVESLDQCQPHQLDSLSFIFSQSQSVSNCLTTEQYALEFSGRVRDVELATGLTVFPSLTVRDRLGVLLRTHSVLWSTV
;
A
#
# COMPACT_ATOMS: atom_id res chain seq x y z
N MET A 1 11.34 15.41 51.95
CA MET A 1 11.21 14.69 53.25
C MET A 1 12.52 13.97 53.54
N PRO A 2 12.92 13.82 54.82
CA PRO A 2 14.26 13.37 55.19
C PRO A 2 14.34 11.84 55.33
N ILE A 3 15.49 11.24 54.95
CA ILE A 3 16.33 10.28 55.70
C ILE A 3 17.37 9.68 54.72
N VAL A 4 18.65 10.06 54.84
CA VAL A 4 19.82 9.35 55.42
C VAL A 4 20.56 8.44 54.42
N ARG A 5 21.87 8.71 54.34
CA ARG A 5 22.89 8.16 53.43
C ARG A 5 23.28 6.72 53.74
N VAL A 6 23.62 5.97 52.68
CA VAL A 6 24.62 4.89 52.73
C VAL A 6 25.72 5.17 51.70
N LYS A 7 26.97 5.21 52.16
CA LYS A 7 28.19 5.30 51.33
C LYS A 7 28.56 3.90 50.84
N ALA A 8 28.66 3.70 49.53
CA ALA A 8 29.46 2.62 48.94
C ALA A 8 30.19 3.15 47.69
N LYS A 9 31.39 2.61 47.49
CA LYS A 9 32.50 3.15 46.68
C LYS A 9 32.22 3.18 45.18
N LYS A 10 32.85 4.17 44.54
CA LYS A 10 33.11 4.27 43.09
C LYS A 10 33.41 2.92 42.46
N GLN A 11 32.66 2.58 41.41
CA GLN A 11 33.18 1.89 40.25
C GLN A 11 32.48 2.46 39.02
N GLU A 12 33.26 2.97 38.09
CA GLU A 12 32.79 3.64 36.87
C GLU A 12 32.19 2.62 35.92
N ASP A 13 30.85 2.63 35.79
CA ASP A 13 30.17 1.96 34.69
C ASP A 13 29.74 3.01 33.66
N TYR A 14 30.35 2.91 32.48
CA TYR A 14 30.06 3.75 31.33
C TYR A 14 28.63 3.49 30.83
N ILE A 15 27.77 4.49 30.99
CA ILE A 15 26.52 4.61 30.23
C ILE A 15 26.90 5.09 28.82
N GLY A 16 26.46 4.38 27.79
CA GLY A 16 26.47 4.91 26.43
C GLY A 16 25.37 5.97 26.27
N ALA A 17 25.58 7.16 26.82
CA ALA A 17 24.73 8.32 26.56
C ALA A 17 25.30 9.07 25.36
N ILE A 18 24.61 9.03 24.21
CA ILE A 18 24.89 9.97 23.13
C ILE A 18 24.16 11.26 23.50
N SER A 19 24.85 12.15 24.21
CA SER A 19 24.40 13.51 24.47
C SER A 19 24.83 14.40 23.30
N THR A 20 23.94 14.60 22.34
CA THR A 20 23.91 15.89 21.63
C THR A 20 23.05 16.82 22.49
N GLY A 21 23.40 18.11 22.60
CA GLY A 21 23.00 19.00 23.70
C GLY A 21 21.50 19.20 24.01
N TYR A 22 20.58 18.46 23.38
CA TYR A 22 19.13 18.59 23.49
C TYR A 22 18.35 17.26 23.58
N LEU A 23 19.00 16.09 23.42
CA LEU A 23 18.31 14.79 23.42
C LEU A 23 19.04 13.75 24.29
N VAL A 24 18.32 13.17 25.25
CA VAL A 24 18.78 12.03 26.05
C VAL A 24 18.00 10.79 25.60
N LEU A 25 18.70 9.90 24.89
CA LEU A 25 18.17 8.59 24.53
C LEU A 25 18.57 7.59 25.59
N MET A 26 17.58 7.06 26.28
CA MET A 26 17.73 5.92 27.17
C MET A 26 17.04 4.74 26.51
N SER A 27 17.82 3.87 25.90
CA SER A 27 17.32 2.53 25.60
C SER A 27 17.43 1.71 26.88
N GLN A 28 16.28 1.31 27.43
CA GLN A 28 16.25 0.28 28.44
C GLN A 28 16.48 -1.07 27.76
N HIS A 29 17.74 -1.47 27.71
CA HIS A 29 18.07 -2.88 27.72
C HIS A 29 18.37 -3.26 29.17
N VAL A 30 17.67 -4.25 29.72
CA VAL A 30 18.08 -4.86 30.99
C VAL A 30 19.31 -5.73 30.70
N TYR A 31 20.50 -5.12 30.65
CA TYR A 31 21.81 -5.79 30.58
C TYR A 31 22.63 -5.51 31.83
N MET A 32 23.00 -6.56 32.56
CA MET A 32 23.99 -6.52 33.64
C MET A 32 25.39 -6.91 33.12
N LYS A 33 26.40 -6.13 33.52
CA LYS A 33 27.83 -6.44 33.40
C LYS A 33 28.32 -7.02 34.73
N TYR A 34 28.75 -8.27 34.72
CA TYR A 34 29.72 -8.79 35.69
C TYR A 34 30.86 -9.44 34.89
N SER A 35 32.07 -8.99 35.19
CA SER A 35 33.32 -9.49 34.61
C SER A 35 33.51 -10.96 34.97
N THR A 36 33.08 -11.86 34.09
CA THR A 36 33.88 -12.86 33.35
C THR A 36 32.91 -13.68 32.48
N THR A 37 32.91 -13.39 31.18
CA THR A 37 32.34 -14.23 30.10
C THR A 37 30.89 -14.78 30.27
N LYS A 38 29.88 -13.97 29.86
CA LYS A 38 28.52 -14.30 29.31
C LYS A 38 27.41 -13.37 29.87
N PRO A 39 26.64 -12.63 29.03
CA PRO A 39 25.44 -11.89 29.49
C PRO A 39 24.19 -12.09 28.60
N LEU A 40 23.14 -12.76 29.12
CA LEU A 40 21.74 -12.67 28.65
C LEU A 40 20.69 -13.09 29.72
N HIS A 41 21.07 -13.44 30.96
CA HIS A 41 20.26 -14.35 31.80
C HIS A 41 19.53 -13.73 33.00
N SER A 42 18.38 -13.08 32.81
CA SER A 42 17.33 -13.08 33.86
C SER A 42 16.08 -13.86 33.42
N HIS A 43 15.64 -13.68 32.17
CA HIS A 43 14.61 -14.53 31.55
C HIS A 43 15.21 -15.77 30.86
N HIS A 44 16.48 -15.70 30.47
CA HIS A 44 17.17 -16.79 29.81
C HIS A 44 17.86 -17.76 30.80
N GLY A 45 17.63 -17.66 32.11
CA GLY A 45 18.32 -18.47 33.12
C GLY A 45 18.17 -19.98 32.89
N THR A 46 19.30 -20.69 32.86
CA THR A 46 19.37 -22.15 32.84
C THR A 46 19.65 -22.65 34.25
N THR A 47 18.65 -22.67 35.15
CA THR A 47 18.86 -23.29 36.47
C THR A 47 17.68 -24.19 36.86
N ASN A 48 18.02 -25.43 37.24
CA ASN A 48 17.14 -26.44 37.85
C ASN A 48 16.62 -26.03 39.25
N ALA A 49 16.60 -24.74 39.56
CA ALA A 49 16.05 -24.16 40.77
C ALA A 49 15.42 -22.83 40.35
N ILE A 50 14.09 -22.73 40.44
CA ILE A 50 13.31 -21.57 40.03
C ILE A 50 12.92 -20.82 41.31
N PRO A 51 13.51 -19.66 41.64
CA PRO A 51 12.73 -18.55 42.16
C PRO A 51 11.81 -18.09 41.02
N ASP A 52 10.55 -17.82 41.32
CA ASP A 52 9.53 -17.37 40.37
C ASP A 52 10.10 -16.32 39.38
N PRO A 53 10.06 -16.56 38.05
CA PRO A 53 10.57 -15.63 37.03
C PRO A 53 10.00 -14.22 37.17
N SER A 54 8.80 -14.08 37.75
CA SER A 54 8.19 -12.79 38.05
C SER A 54 8.94 -12.02 39.15
N LEU A 55 9.49 -12.68 40.17
CA LEU A 55 10.21 -12.03 41.27
C LEU A 55 11.56 -11.45 40.84
N GLN A 56 12.31 -12.18 40.01
CA GLN A 56 13.58 -11.67 39.46
C GLN A 56 13.33 -10.52 38.49
N THR A 57 12.29 -10.63 37.67
CA THR A 57 11.89 -9.56 36.73
C THR A 57 11.46 -8.31 37.47
N ASN A 58 10.61 -8.44 38.49
CA ASN A 58 10.19 -7.33 39.34
C ASN A 58 11.39 -6.66 40.02
N HIS A 59 12.37 -7.44 40.48
CA HIS A 59 13.59 -6.87 41.04
C HIS A 59 14.41 -6.09 40.01
N GLN A 60 14.53 -6.57 38.77
CA GLN A 60 15.23 -5.83 37.71
C GLN A 60 14.48 -4.56 37.28
N LEU A 61 13.15 -4.60 37.26
CA LEU A 61 12.33 -3.41 37.01
C LEU A 61 12.57 -2.33 38.07
N LEU A 62 12.66 -2.73 39.36
CA LEU A 62 13.00 -1.80 40.45
C LEU A 62 14.40 -1.20 40.27
N LEU A 63 15.39 -1.97 39.84
CA LEU A 63 16.74 -1.44 39.57
C LEU A 63 16.74 -0.45 38.40
N ALA A 64 16.00 -0.74 37.33
CA ALA A 64 15.86 0.18 36.20
C ALA A 64 15.13 1.47 36.62
N GLU A 65 14.10 1.36 37.46
CA GLU A 65 13.43 2.51 38.06
C GLU A 65 14.37 3.35 38.93
N GLU A 66 15.18 2.72 39.79
CA GLU A 66 16.18 3.42 40.61
C GLU A 66 17.20 4.19 39.74
N GLN A 67 17.63 3.60 38.62
CA GLN A 67 18.53 4.28 37.67
C GLN A 67 17.85 5.46 36.99
N MET A 68 16.57 5.33 36.62
CA MET A 68 15.78 6.44 36.06
C MET A 68 15.60 7.57 37.08
N VAL A 69 15.35 7.23 38.35
CA VAL A 69 15.27 8.21 39.44
C VAL A 69 16.59 8.97 39.59
N GLN A 70 17.73 8.26 39.56
CA GLN A 70 19.05 8.90 39.64
C GLN A 70 19.31 9.85 38.47
N LEU A 71 18.94 9.46 37.24
CA LEU A 71 19.04 10.33 36.06
C LEU A 71 18.20 11.60 36.22
N VAL A 72 16.91 11.44 36.52
CA VAL A 72 15.97 12.57 36.66
C VAL A 72 16.41 13.50 37.78
N GLN A 73 16.85 12.97 38.92
CA GLN A 73 17.40 13.76 40.00
C GLN A 73 18.66 14.51 39.56
N GLY A 74 19.59 13.84 38.87
CA GLY A 74 20.81 14.46 38.36
C GLY A 74 20.54 15.60 37.37
N LEU A 75 19.54 15.44 36.48
CA LEU A 75 19.08 16.49 35.57
C LEU A 75 18.41 17.64 36.31
N SER A 76 17.60 17.35 37.33
CA SER A 76 16.94 18.35 38.16
C SER A 76 17.95 19.19 38.95
N GLU A 77 18.94 18.56 39.58
CA GLU A 77 20.00 19.23 40.34
C GLU A 77 20.85 20.17 39.47
N ARG A 78 20.96 19.86 38.17
CA ARG A 78 21.66 20.65 37.16
C ARG A 78 20.75 21.66 36.44
N GLN A 79 19.48 21.74 36.81
CA GLN A 79 18.47 22.60 36.15
C GLN A 79 18.29 22.29 34.66
N LEU A 80 18.52 21.04 34.25
CA LEU A 80 18.40 20.58 32.86
C LEU A 80 17.10 19.81 32.59
N LEU A 81 16.38 19.40 33.64
CA LEU A 81 15.20 18.54 33.50
C LEU A 81 14.11 19.14 32.59
N HIS A 82 13.93 20.46 32.59
CA HIS A 82 12.96 21.15 31.74
C HIS A 82 13.54 21.65 30.41
N CYS A 83 14.81 21.35 30.13
CA CYS A 83 15.51 21.78 28.92
C CYS A 83 15.78 20.63 27.94
N VAL A 84 15.84 19.38 28.43
CA VAL A 84 16.15 18.21 27.61
C VAL A 84 14.88 17.51 27.15
N ASN A 85 14.90 16.99 25.93
CA ASN A 85 13.96 15.95 25.51
C ASN A 85 14.54 14.59 25.88
N MET A 86 13.76 13.78 26.60
CA MET A 86 14.12 12.44 27.04
C MET A 86 13.17 11.44 26.41
N ILE A 87 13.71 10.42 25.77
CA ILE A 87 12.96 9.27 25.25
C ILE A 87 13.44 8.02 25.98
N VAL A 88 12.51 7.33 26.62
CA VAL A 88 12.70 6.04 27.31
C VAL A 88 11.96 4.98 26.51
N LEU A 89 12.68 3.99 26.02
CA LEU A 89 12.13 2.95 25.16
C LEU A 89 12.73 1.57 25.45
N SER A 90 12.08 0.52 24.96
CA SER A 90 12.70 -0.81 24.82
C SER A 90 12.83 -1.19 23.34
N ASP A 91 13.72 -2.13 23.06
CA ASP A 91 13.92 -2.72 21.74
C ASP A 91 12.80 -3.69 21.37
N HIS A 92 12.36 -4.52 22.33
CA HIS A 92 11.28 -5.48 22.18
C HIS A 92 10.63 -5.81 23.53
N GLY A 93 9.59 -6.65 23.49
CA GLY A 93 9.00 -7.29 24.68
C GLY A 93 9.63 -8.64 25.01
N MET A 94 8.91 -9.48 25.77
CA MET A 94 9.37 -10.80 26.22
C MET A 94 8.19 -11.77 26.37
N ALA A 95 8.35 -13.01 25.88
CA ALA A 95 7.37 -14.08 26.06
C ALA A 95 7.90 -15.18 27.00
N ALA A 96 7.00 -15.77 27.80
CA ALA A 96 7.34 -16.91 28.65
C ALA A 96 7.57 -18.18 27.81
N ALA A 97 8.73 -18.80 28.00
CA ALA A 97 9.14 -20.03 27.33
C ALA A 97 9.33 -21.16 28.37
N GLY A 98 9.88 -22.29 27.95
CA GLY A 98 10.19 -23.38 28.89
C GLY A 98 10.49 -24.69 28.20
N LYS A 99 10.95 -25.66 29.00
CA LYS A 99 11.40 -26.99 28.53
C LYS A 99 10.33 -27.74 27.72
N ASP A 100 9.07 -27.66 28.14
CA ASP A 100 7.95 -28.37 27.49
C ASP A 100 7.46 -27.68 26.19
N ARG A 101 8.08 -26.55 25.83
CA ARG A 101 7.74 -25.73 24.66
C ARG A 101 8.86 -25.73 23.60
N VAL A 102 9.83 -26.63 23.73
CA VAL A 102 10.94 -26.79 22.78
C VAL A 102 10.58 -27.75 21.65
N ILE A 103 10.82 -27.33 20.41
CA ILE A 103 10.62 -28.11 19.19
C ILE A 103 11.99 -28.51 18.64
N GLY A 104 12.31 -29.80 18.72
CA GLY A 104 13.53 -30.37 18.14
C GLY A 104 13.33 -30.75 16.67
N LEU A 105 14.04 -30.08 15.76
CA LEU A 105 13.86 -30.24 14.32
C LEU A 105 14.44 -31.53 13.74
N GLN A 106 15.42 -32.15 14.39
CA GLN A 106 15.96 -33.45 13.93
C GLN A 106 14.92 -34.58 13.96
N LYS A 107 13.79 -34.37 14.65
CA LYS A 107 12.63 -35.26 14.56
C LYS A 107 12.01 -35.30 13.15
N TYR A 108 12.14 -34.22 12.39
CA TYR A 108 11.52 -34.05 11.08
C TYR A 108 12.55 -34.06 9.95
N VAL A 109 13.75 -33.53 10.21
CA VAL A 109 14.89 -33.48 9.28
C VAL A 109 16.15 -33.98 10.02
N PRO A 110 16.38 -35.30 10.07
CA PRO A 110 17.48 -35.88 10.86
C PRO A 110 18.87 -35.32 10.54
N GLU A 111 19.13 -35.11 9.25
CA GLU A 111 20.38 -34.64 8.65
C GLU A 111 20.56 -33.11 8.65
N LEU A 112 19.67 -32.35 9.31
CA LEU A 112 19.66 -30.87 9.25
C LEU A 112 21.01 -30.20 9.54
N ASN A 113 21.78 -30.73 10.51
CA ASN A 113 23.09 -30.17 10.87
C ASN A 113 24.19 -30.49 9.86
N ASP A 114 24.01 -31.55 9.06
CA ASP A 114 24.96 -31.95 8.05
C ASP A 114 24.81 -31.05 6.82
N VAL A 115 23.58 -30.66 6.49
CA VAL A 115 23.24 -29.90 5.27
C VAL A 115 23.09 -28.39 5.45
N ALA A 116 22.85 -27.89 6.67
CA ALA A 116 22.61 -26.47 6.93
C ALA A 116 23.39 -25.92 8.15
N LEU A 117 23.71 -24.62 8.08
CA LEU A 117 24.05 -23.79 9.23
C LEU A 117 22.75 -23.29 9.85
N THR A 118 22.60 -23.54 11.15
CA THR A 118 21.31 -23.38 11.83
C THR A 118 21.38 -22.37 12.97
N TYR A 119 20.44 -21.44 12.97
CA TYR A 119 20.20 -20.49 14.04
C TYR A 119 18.87 -20.83 14.73
N PHE A 120 18.90 -20.86 16.06
CA PHE A 120 17.83 -21.39 16.91
C PHE A 120 17.34 -20.34 17.91
N GLY A 121 16.13 -20.53 18.43
CA GLY A 121 15.52 -19.61 19.39
C GLY A 121 14.03 -19.42 19.13
N ALA A 122 13.56 -18.18 19.27
CA ALA A 122 12.19 -17.78 18.98
C ALA A 122 11.82 -17.91 17.48
N VAL A 123 12.82 -17.77 16.60
CA VAL A 123 12.74 -17.99 15.16
C VAL A 123 13.86 -18.92 14.76
N GLY A 124 13.55 -19.92 13.93
CA GLY A 124 14.56 -20.79 13.31
C GLY A 124 15.00 -20.21 11.97
N MET A 125 16.29 -20.20 11.69
CA MET A 125 16.82 -19.76 10.40
C MET A 125 17.90 -20.75 9.94
N PHE A 126 17.77 -21.28 8.72
CA PHE A 126 18.69 -22.27 8.17
C PHE A 126 19.27 -21.79 6.85
N SER A 127 20.59 -21.63 6.83
CA SER A 127 21.35 -21.36 5.62
C SER A 127 21.96 -22.66 5.13
N LEU A 128 21.66 -23.08 3.92
CA LEU A 128 22.25 -24.29 3.36
C LEU A 128 23.76 -24.11 3.22
N LYS A 129 24.53 -25.18 3.47
CA LYS A 129 25.99 -25.15 3.29
C LYS A 129 26.39 -25.14 1.81
N GLU A 130 25.53 -25.71 0.98
CA GLU A 130 25.65 -25.75 -0.48
C GLU A 130 24.36 -25.20 -1.09
N ASP A 131 24.49 -24.43 -2.18
CA ASP A 131 23.33 -23.88 -2.88
C ASP A 131 22.60 -25.00 -3.64
N ASN A 132 21.51 -25.49 -3.05
CA ASN A 132 20.76 -26.65 -3.52
C ASN A 132 19.27 -26.46 -3.25
N ASP A 133 18.54 -26.05 -4.29
CA ASP A 133 17.10 -25.81 -4.21
C ASP A 133 16.31 -27.08 -3.90
N ASP A 134 16.70 -28.25 -4.39
CA ASP A 134 15.99 -29.51 -4.09
C ASP A 134 16.06 -29.83 -2.59
N MET A 135 17.24 -29.67 -1.99
CA MET A 135 17.45 -29.83 -0.55
C MET A 135 16.65 -28.80 0.25
N LYS A 136 16.62 -27.54 -0.20
CA LYS A 136 15.80 -26.48 0.41
C LYS A 136 14.32 -26.87 0.43
N HIS A 137 13.79 -27.31 -0.71
CA HIS A 137 12.39 -27.74 -0.84
C HIS A 137 12.09 -28.97 0.01
N GLU A 138 13.02 -29.93 0.08
CA GLU A 138 12.90 -31.12 0.93
C GLU A 138 12.80 -30.75 2.41
N ILE A 139 13.72 -29.91 2.91
CA ILE A 139 13.69 -29.42 4.30
C ILE A 139 12.38 -28.69 4.57
N MET A 140 11.99 -27.75 3.71
CA MET A 140 10.76 -26.98 3.87
C MET A 140 9.52 -27.90 3.90
N SER A 141 9.45 -28.90 3.02
CA SER A 141 8.36 -29.88 2.95
C SER A 141 8.29 -30.76 4.21
N ASN A 142 9.45 -31.23 4.69
CA ASN A 142 9.55 -32.06 5.88
C ASN A 142 9.15 -31.32 7.17
N LEU A 143 9.26 -30.00 7.20
CA LEU A 143 8.84 -29.16 8.32
C LEU A 143 7.40 -28.64 8.19
N SER A 144 6.94 -28.40 6.96
CA SER A 144 5.63 -27.80 6.69
C SER A 144 4.47 -28.68 7.18
N CYS A 145 3.44 -28.03 7.74
CA CYS A 145 2.23 -28.68 8.25
C CYS A 145 2.42 -29.75 9.34
N LYS A 146 3.63 -29.90 9.91
CA LYS A 146 3.89 -30.89 10.97
C LYS A 146 3.35 -30.47 12.33
N ARG A 147 3.11 -29.17 12.54
CA ARG A 147 2.61 -28.61 13.80
C ARG A 147 1.79 -27.34 13.54
N PRO A 148 0.75 -27.07 14.35
CA PRO A 148 -0.06 -25.85 14.22
C PRO A 148 0.66 -24.58 14.71
N ASP A 149 1.65 -24.72 15.60
CA ASP A 149 2.42 -23.62 16.22
C ASP A 149 3.71 -23.26 15.44
N MET A 150 3.86 -23.76 14.20
CA MET A 150 5.05 -23.63 13.38
C MET A 150 4.70 -23.33 11.91
N ARG A 151 5.32 -22.29 11.35
CA ARG A 151 5.15 -21.87 9.96
C ARG A 151 6.52 -21.78 9.30
N VAL A 152 6.64 -22.30 8.08
CA VAL A 152 7.93 -22.43 7.38
C VAL A 152 7.85 -21.61 6.11
N TYR A 153 8.83 -20.75 5.88
CA TYR A 153 8.87 -19.82 4.76
C TYR A 153 10.24 -19.84 4.11
N SER A 154 10.27 -19.62 2.79
CA SER A 154 11.44 -19.01 2.16
C SER A 154 11.40 -17.49 2.39
N PRO A 155 12.52 -16.76 2.22
CA PRO A 155 12.51 -15.29 2.27
C PRO A 155 11.47 -14.65 1.35
N ALA A 156 11.20 -15.24 0.18
CA ALA A 156 10.24 -14.69 -0.79
C ALA A 156 8.78 -14.81 -0.30
N ASP A 157 8.48 -15.87 0.44
CA ASP A 157 7.12 -16.24 0.88
C ASP A 157 6.73 -15.63 2.23
N LEU A 158 7.67 -14.98 2.92
CA LEU A 158 7.38 -14.29 4.18
C LEU A 158 6.33 -13.19 3.98
N PRO A 159 5.41 -12.99 4.94
CA PRO A 159 4.49 -11.86 4.93
C PRO A 159 5.22 -10.53 4.74
N LYS A 160 4.82 -9.76 3.73
CA LYS A 160 5.58 -8.56 3.29
C LYS A 160 5.78 -7.52 4.39
N ARG A 161 4.86 -7.43 5.37
CA ARG A 161 4.97 -6.53 6.53
C ARG A 161 6.21 -6.73 7.40
N PHE A 162 6.90 -7.87 7.31
CA PHE A 162 8.16 -8.07 8.03
C PHE A 162 9.33 -7.31 7.38
N HIS A 163 9.24 -7.00 6.09
CA HIS A 163 10.35 -6.45 5.29
C HIS A 163 11.67 -7.23 5.48
N PHE A 164 11.56 -8.53 5.72
CA PHE A 164 12.66 -9.42 6.12
C PHE A 164 12.98 -10.44 5.01
N SER A 165 13.32 -9.95 3.82
CA SER A 165 13.64 -10.81 2.67
C SER A 165 14.82 -10.33 1.82
N ASN A 166 15.06 -9.02 1.74
CA ASN A 166 16.00 -8.43 0.78
C ASN A 166 17.40 -8.18 1.38
N ASN A 167 18.04 -9.24 1.91
CA ASN A 167 19.43 -9.17 2.36
C ASN A 167 20.07 -10.55 2.33
N ARG A 168 21.31 -10.66 1.80
CA ARG A 168 22.06 -11.92 1.73
C ARG A 168 22.34 -12.59 3.09
N ARG A 169 22.18 -11.88 4.21
CA ARG A 169 22.35 -12.41 5.57
C ARG A 169 21.08 -13.11 6.10
N ILE A 170 19.96 -12.98 5.39
CA ILE A 170 18.72 -13.66 5.70
C ILE A 170 18.82 -15.08 5.13
N SER A 171 18.60 -16.07 6.00
CA SER A 171 18.75 -17.49 5.67
C SER A 171 17.73 -18.01 4.67
N ASP A 172 18.05 -19.12 4.01
CA ASP A 172 17.26 -19.72 2.93
C ASP A 172 15.90 -20.25 3.39
N VAL A 173 15.83 -20.70 4.64
CA VAL A 173 14.61 -21.21 5.29
C VAL A 173 14.40 -20.54 6.63
N ILE A 174 13.17 -20.11 6.89
CA ILE A 174 12.76 -19.39 8.10
C ILE A 174 11.61 -20.15 8.75
N VAL A 175 11.75 -20.48 10.02
CA VAL A 175 10.75 -21.16 10.85
C VAL A 175 10.20 -20.15 11.85
N ASN A 176 9.03 -19.63 11.56
CA ASN A 176 8.31 -18.70 12.41
C ASN A 176 7.39 -19.48 13.38
N LEU A 177 7.43 -19.11 14.66
CA LEU A 177 6.72 -19.81 15.73
C LEU A 177 5.68 -18.92 16.41
N ASP A 178 4.68 -19.54 17.02
CA ASP A 178 3.83 -18.85 18.00
C ASP A 178 4.66 -18.43 19.24
N ALA A 179 4.27 -17.31 19.88
CA ALA A 179 4.98 -16.78 21.05
C ALA A 179 5.15 -17.81 22.18
N GLY A 180 6.35 -17.82 22.78
CA GLY A 180 6.71 -18.70 23.89
C GLY A 180 7.19 -20.11 23.49
N LYS A 181 7.32 -20.39 22.18
CA LYS A 181 7.95 -21.61 21.65
C LYS A 181 9.43 -21.40 21.36
N THR A 182 10.22 -22.46 21.43
CA THR A 182 11.64 -22.41 21.07
C THR A 182 11.92 -23.52 20.06
N VAL A 183 12.59 -23.19 18.97
CA VAL A 183 13.07 -24.20 18.00
C VAL A 183 14.56 -24.42 18.16
N THR A 184 14.98 -25.69 18.11
CA THR A 184 16.36 -26.17 18.27
C THR A 184 16.60 -27.42 17.40
N THR A 185 17.85 -27.89 17.28
CA THR A 185 18.13 -29.22 16.70
C THR A 185 17.46 -30.34 17.49
N ASN A 186 17.69 -30.31 18.81
CA ASN A 186 17.24 -31.30 19.79
C ASN A 186 16.62 -30.59 21.01
N THR A 187 15.95 -31.33 21.88
CA THR A 187 15.20 -30.75 23.01
C THR A 187 16.02 -30.56 24.30
N SER A 188 17.35 -30.60 24.22
CA SER A 188 18.22 -30.55 25.42
C SER A 188 18.41 -29.14 25.99
N TRP A 189 18.29 -28.11 25.14
CA TRP A 189 18.45 -26.72 25.51
C TRP A 189 17.10 -25.99 25.52
N PHE A 190 16.89 -25.16 26.54
CA PHE A 190 15.70 -24.33 26.69
C PHE A 190 16.02 -23.08 27.51
N LEU A 191 15.16 -22.07 27.40
CA LEU A 191 15.21 -20.82 28.18
C LEU A 191 13.84 -20.60 28.84
N GLY A 192 13.81 -19.89 29.98
CA GLY A 192 12.58 -19.54 30.69
C GLY A 192 11.75 -18.44 30.02
N GLY A 193 12.38 -17.62 29.18
CA GLY A 193 11.77 -16.59 28.34
C GLY A 193 12.53 -16.42 27.03
N GLN A 194 11.86 -15.87 26.03
CA GLN A 194 12.35 -15.68 24.67
C GLN A 194 11.72 -14.44 24.02
N HIS A 195 12.40 -13.90 23.01
CA HIS A 195 11.96 -12.76 22.21
C HIS A 195 12.46 -12.90 20.76
N GLY A 196 11.86 -12.15 19.84
CA GLY A 196 12.15 -12.23 18.39
C GLY A 196 11.03 -12.88 17.57
N TYR A 197 9.90 -13.21 18.20
CA TYR A 197 8.69 -13.64 17.48
C TYR A 197 8.11 -12.51 16.63
N ASP A 198 7.02 -12.82 15.95
CA ASP A 198 6.19 -11.84 15.25
C ASP A 198 5.94 -10.57 16.07
N ASN A 199 6.29 -9.42 15.50
CA ASN A 199 6.18 -8.11 16.16
C ASN A 199 4.75 -7.69 16.49
N TYR A 200 3.74 -8.37 15.95
CA TYR A 200 2.33 -8.11 16.27
C TYR A 200 1.86 -8.82 17.56
N PHE A 201 2.59 -9.82 18.05
CA PHE A 201 2.25 -10.46 19.31
C PHE A 201 2.34 -9.48 20.48
N LYS A 202 1.37 -9.55 21.40
CA LYS A 202 1.27 -8.63 22.54
C LYS A 202 2.54 -8.69 23.39
N GLU A 203 3.12 -9.88 23.52
CA GLU A 203 4.34 -10.16 24.25
C GLU A 203 5.56 -9.46 23.64
N MET A 204 5.57 -9.15 22.34
CA MET A 204 6.71 -8.51 21.65
C MET A 204 6.64 -6.99 21.61
N ARG A 205 5.56 -6.38 22.12
CA ARG A 205 5.40 -4.93 22.17
C ARG A 205 6.43 -4.31 23.10
N ALA A 206 7.02 -3.20 22.66
CA ALA A 206 8.03 -2.45 23.38
C ALA A 206 7.44 -1.27 24.16
N LEU A 207 8.19 -0.80 25.16
CA LEU A 207 7.88 0.43 25.90
C LEU A 207 8.26 1.66 25.07
N PHE A 208 7.46 2.73 25.14
CA PHE A 208 7.82 4.07 24.70
C PHE A 208 7.23 5.10 25.66
N VAL A 209 8.08 5.96 26.22
CA VAL A 209 7.73 7.10 27.07
C VAL A 209 8.64 8.25 26.69
N ALA A 210 8.07 9.44 26.49
CA ALA A 210 8.84 10.63 26.16
C ALA A 210 8.46 11.80 27.09
N TYR A 211 9.45 12.62 27.45
CA TYR A 211 9.28 13.78 28.34
C TYR A 211 10.24 14.89 27.94
N GLY A 212 9.75 16.12 27.81
CA GLY A 212 10.58 17.27 27.47
C GLY A 212 9.77 18.50 27.07
N PRO A 213 10.44 19.64 26.87
CA PRO A 213 9.79 20.92 26.53
C PRO A 213 9.10 20.90 25.16
N ASP A 214 9.59 20.09 24.21
CA ASP A 214 9.06 20.05 22.85
C ASP A 214 7.92 19.03 22.68
N LEU A 215 7.52 18.37 23.77
CA LEU A 215 6.57 17.27 23.79
C LEU A 215 5.28 17.66 24.55
N GLN A 216 4.15 17.16 24.07
CA GLN A 216 2.89 17.29 24.80
C GLN A 216 2.96 16.55 26.14
N GLN A 217 2.38 17.16 27.17
CA GLN A 217 2.39 16.61 28.52
C GLN A 217 1.10 15.84 28.80
N GLY A 218 1.20 14.67 29.44
CA GLY A 218 0.04 13.86 29.82
C GLY A 218 -0.74 13.25 28.65
N LEU A 219 -0.12 13.15 27.47
CA LEU A 219 -0.71 12.56 26.28
C LEU A 219 -0.43 11.05 26.21
N GLU A 220 -1.48 10.25 26.06
CA GLU A 220 -1.39 8.86 25.62
C GLU A 220 -1.60 8.82 24.10
N ILE A 221 -0.72 8.14 23.38
CA ILE A 221 -0.77 8.02 21.91
C ILE A 221 -1.02 6.57 21.50
N GLU A 222 -1.59 6.40 20.31
CA GLU A 222 -1.80 5.09 19.70
C GLU A 222 -0.45 4.37 19.43
N PRO A 223 -0.42 3.03 19.45
CA PRO A 223 0.79 2.27 19.14
C PRO A 223 1.35 2.60 17.75
N PHE A 224 2.67 2.69 17.65
CA PHE A 224 3.39 2.97 16.41
C PHE A 224 4.63 2.08 16.26
N GLN A 225 5.26 2.08 15.10
CA GLN A 225 6.44 1.26 14.81
C GLN A 225 7.75 1.98 15.17
N ASN A 226 8.74 1.25 15.68
CA ASN A 226 10.03 1.85 16.08
C ASN A 226 10.81 2.51 14.94
N ILE A 227 10.55 2.16 13.67
CA ILE A 227 11.15 2.81 12.49
C ILE A 227 10.82 4.31 12.41
N GLU A 228 9.73 4.74 13.04
CA GLU A 228 9.31 6.15 13.09
C GLU A 228 10.18 7.00 14.04
N LEU A 229 10.91 6.36 14.96
CA LEU A 229 11.72 7.05 15.96
C LEU A 229 12.85 7.87 15.35
N TYR A 230 13.45 7.42 14.25
CA TYR A 230 14.57 8.14 13.63
C TYR A 230 14.18 9.55 13.19
N ASN A 231 13.10 9.66 12.41
CA ASN A 231 12.56 10.94 11.96
C ASN A 231 12.15 11.83 13.14
N PHE A 232 11.54 11.23 14.16
CA PHE A 232 11.14 11.94 15.37
C PHE A 232 12.34 12.50 16.15
N MET A 233 13.42 11.73 16.29
CA MET A 233 14.66 12.20 16.92
C MET A 233 15.33 13.30 16.09
N CYS A 234 15.37 13.18 14.76
CA CYS A 234 15.84 14.21 13.86
C CYS A 234 15.04 15.51 14.05
N GLN A 235 13.71 15.41 14.17
CA GLN A 235 12.84 16.55 14.39
C GLN A 235 13.08 17.23 15.75
N LEU A 236 13.23 16.45 16.84
CA LEU A 236 13.53 16.99 18.17
C LEU A 236 14.92 17.64 18.27
N THR A 237 15.85 17.25 17.40
CA THR A 237 17.22 17.78 17.39
C THR A 237 17.46 18.84 16.33
N GLY A 238 16.49 19.07 15.44
CA GLY A 238 16.63 19.99 14.30
C GLY A 238 17.61 19.49 13.23
N VAL A 239 17.91 18.20 13.19
CA VAL A 239 18.81 17.58 12.21
C VAL A 239 18.00 17.08 11.01
N GLU A 240 18.50 17.29 9.81
CA GLU A 240 17.89 16.73 8.59
C GLU A 240 18.05 15.20 8.57
N PRO A 241 16.96 14.42 8.41
CA PRO A 241 17.04 12.96 8.37
C PRO A 241 17.73 12.48 7.08
N ALA A 242 18.56 11.45 7.19
CA ALA A 242 18.99 10.66 6.04
C ALA A 242 17.85 9.77 5.52
N GLU A 243 18.00 9.20 4.32
CA GLU A 243 17.04 8.24 3.77
C GLU A 243 16.79 7.08 4.74
N ASN A 244 15.51 6.84 5.05
CA ASN A 244 15.07 5.83 5.99
C ASN A 244 13.64 5.36 5.66
N ASN A 245 13.15 4.34 6.36
CA ASN A 245 11.82 3.77 6.12
C ASN A 245 10.69 4.35 6.98
N GLY A 246 11.00 5.25 7.92
CA GLY A 246 9.99 5.94 8.71
C GLY A 246 9.24 6.98 7.88
N THR A 247 7.99 7.23 8.22
CA THR A 247 7.15 8.25 7.62
C THR A 247 7.39 9.59 8.30
N TRP A 248 7.91 10.58 7.56
CA TRP A 248 8.15 11.92 8.10
C TRP A 248 6.85 12.53 8.66
N GLY A 249 6.91 12.97 9.92
CA GLY A 249 5.77 13.58 10.60
C GLY A 249 4.76 12.62 11.24
N ALA A 250 4.97 11.30 11.18
CA ALA A 250 4.08 10.31 11.82
C ALA A 250 3.83 10.61 13.31
N LEU A 251 4.84 11.13 14.01
CA LEU A 251 4.80 11.47 15.43
C LEU A 251 4.65 12.99 15.71
N ASN A 252 4.27 13.80 14.72
CA ASN A 252 4.04 15.25 14.92
C ASN A 252 2.97 15.53 15.98
N HIS A 253 1.98 14.66 16.11
CA HIS A 253 0.92 14.76 17.10
C HIS A 253 1.41 14.64 18.55
N ALA A 254 2.64 14.16 18.77
CA ALA A 254 3.26 14.11 20.10
C ALA A 254 4.01 15.41 20.48
N LEU A 255 4.21 16.33 19.53
CA LEU A 255 4.96 17.58 19.75
C LEU A 255 4.08 18.67 20.37
N ALA A 256 4.64 19.46 21.29
CA ALA A 256 3.97 20.60 21.92
C ALA A 256 3.69 21.73 20.93
N GLN A 257 4.64 21.96 20.01
CA GLN A 257 4.49 22.83 18.86
C GLN A 257 4.81 22.01 17.62
N PRO A 258 3.82 21.28 17.06
CA PRO A 258 4.05 20.63 15.79
C PRO A 258 4.47 21.70 14.77
N PRO A 259 5.46 21.43 13.90
CA PRO A 259 5.74 22.36 12.83
C PRO A 259 4.42 22.70 12.12
N PRO A 260 4.21 23.96 11.70
CA PRO A 260 3.08 24.29 10.84
C PRO A 260 3.05 23.23 9.75
N THR A 261 1.86 22.74 9.36
CA THR A 261 1.71 21.75 8.30
C THR A 261 2.24 22.33 6.97
N GLN A 262 3.56 22.43 6.86
CA GLN A 262 4.33 22.91 5.75
C GLN A 262 5.02 21.67 5.21
N GLN A 263 4.47 21.26 4.06
CA GLN A 263 5.09 20.39 3.08
C GLN A 263 5.04 18.87 3.31
N LEU A 264 3.83 18.31 3.17
CA LEU A 264 3.63 17.15 2.27
C LEU A 264 3.85 17.57 0.79
N GLN A 265 4.96 18.24 0.47
CA GLN A 265 5.20 18.82 -0.86
C GLN A 265 6.25 18.10 -1.68
N GLN A 266 6.51 16.82 -1.39
CA GLN A 266 7.12 15.90 -2.36
C GLN A 266 6.48 14.51 -2.27
N THR A 267 5.15 14.44 -2.35
CA THR A 267 4.50 13.23 -2.84
C THR A 267 3.94 13.52 -4.23
N TRP A 268 3.95 12.52 -5.10
CA TRP A 268 3.28 12.58 -6.40
C TRP A 268 1.80 13.00 -6.25
N LEU A 269 1.16 12.77 -5.09
CA LEU A 269 -0.20 13.21 -4.77
C LEU A 269 -0.38 14.74 -4.82
N SER A 270 0.69 15.52 -4.62
CA SER A 270 0.64 16.97 -4.83
C SER A 270 0.35 17.36 -6.27
N SER A 271 0.65 16.48 -7.24
CA SER A 271 0.27 16.67 -8.66
C SER A 271 -1.24 16.64 -8.89
N LEU A 272 -2.03 16.08 -7.95
CA LEU A 272 -3.49 16.08 -8.01
C LEU A 272 -4.10 17.43 -7.62
N LYS A 273 -3.29 18.35 -7.06
CA LYS A 273 -3.73 19.68 -6.65
C LYS A 273 -3.53 20.67 -7.79
N LEU A 274 -4.55 20.77 -8.63
CA LEU A 274 -4.59 21.69 -9.76
C LEU A 274 -5.06 23.09 -9.31
N THR A 275 -4.60 24.11 -10.03
CA THR A 275 -5.16 25.46 -9.93
C THR A 275 -6.44 25.54 -10.75
N GLN A 276 -7.33 26.48 -10.43
CA GLN A 276 -8.58 26.68 -11.18
C GLN A 276 -8.35 26.88 -12.69
N THR A 277 -7.28 27.58 -13.07
CA THR A 277 -6.90 27.75 -14.49
C THR A 277 -6.54 26.42 -15.14
N GLN A 278 -5.72 25.60 -14.47
CA GLN A 278 -5.35 24.28 -14.99
C GLN A 278 -6.57 23.36 -15.09
N GLU A 279 -7.50 23.43 -14.13
CA GLU A 279 -8.74 22.66 -14.18
C GLU A 279 -9.56 23.01 -15.42
N LEU A 280 -9.76 24.30 -15.70
CA LEU A 280 -10.50 24.76 -16.89
C LEU A 280 -9.81 24.35 -18.19
N GLU A 281 -8.48 24.48 -18.28
CA GLU A 281 -7.70 24.08 -19.46
C GLU A 281 -7.79 22.57 -19.72
N LEU A 282 -7.71 21.75 -18.66
CA LEU A 282 -7.81 20.30 -18.78
C LEU A 282 -9.24 19.84 -19.11
N GLU A 283 -10.25 20.50 -18.54
CA GLU A 283 -11.64 20.28 -18.92
C GLU A 283 -11.85 20.58 -20.41
N GLU A 284 -11.43 21.75 -20.90
CA GLU A 284 -11.55 22.13 -22.31
C GLU A 284 -10.81 21.16 -23.24
N TYR A 285 -9.60 20.73 -22.85
CA TYR A 285 -8.77 19.85 -23.66
C TYR A 285 -9.26 18.40 -23.72
N HIS A 286 -9.72 17.85 -22.59
CA HIS A 286 -10.16 16.45 -22.48
C HIS A 286 -11.67 16.28 -22.68
N LEU A 287 -12.44 17.37 -22.68
CA LEU A 287 -13.89 17.37 -22.91
C LEU A 287 -14.27 18.42 -23.98
N PRO A 288 -13.72 18.31 -25.21
CA PRO A 288 -13.87 19.33 -26.26
C PRO A 288 -15.34 19.55 -26.69
N TRP A 289 -16.25 18.66 -26.32
CA TRP A 289 -17.68 18.76 -26.61
C TRP A 289 -18.56 18.76 -25.35
N GLY A 290 -17.97 19.12 -24.21
CA GLY A 290 -18.62 19.27 -22.92
C GLY A 290 -18.63 18.02 -22.04
N VAL A 291 -18.82 18.24 -20.74
CA VAL A 291 -18.88 17.22 -19.69
C VAL A 291 -20.08 16.27 -19.92
N PRO A 292 -19.88 14.95 -20.13
CA PRO A 292 -20.98 14.00 -20.23
C PRO A 292 -21.97 14.13 -19.07
N GLN A 293 -23.25 14.31 -19.40
CA GLN A 293 -24.29 14.54 -18.41
C GLN A 293 -24.98 13.23 -18.06
N THR A 294 -25.24 12.97 -16.79
CA THR A 294 -25.93 11.76 -16.29
C THR A 294 -27.46 11.85 -16.40
N GLY A 295 -27.99 12.78 -17.19
CA GLY A 295 -29.43 12.88 -17.49
C GLY A 295 -30.34 12.81 -16.25
N SER A 296 -31.29 11.89 -16.27
CA SER A 296 -32.31 11.67 -15.23
C SER A 296 -31.81 10.95 -13.98
N LEU A 297 -30.53 10.59 -13.89
CA LEU A 297 -30.02 9.73 -12.82
C LEU A 297 -29.94 10.43 -11.46
N SER A 298 -30.11 11.75 -11.38
CA SER A 298 -29.99 12.56 -10.15
C SER A 298 -28.70 12.25 -9.37
N LEU A 299 -27.65 11.80 -10.07
CA LEU A 299 -26.37 11.48 -9.48
C LEU A 299 -25.52 12.74 -9.47
N SER A 300 -25.14 13.19 -8.27
CA SER A 300 -24.07 14.17 -8.11
C SER A 300 -22.76 13.51 -8.53
N LEU A 301 -22.23 13.91 -9.69
CA LEU A 301 -20.90 13.51 -10.13
C LEU A 301 -19.86 14.49 -9.62
N LYS A 302 -18.74 13.95 -9.17
CA LYS A 302 -17.53 14.72 -8.87
C LYS A 302 -16.56 14.56 -10.02
N LEU A 303 -16.15 15.68 -10.61
CA LEU A 303 -15.10 15.67 -11.63
C LEU A 303 -13.74 15.56 -10.95
N LEU A 304 -12.96 14.57 -11.35
CA LEU A 304 -11.59 14.33 -10.91
C LEU A 304 -10.67 14.58 -12.10
N LEU A 305 -9.99 15.74 -12.08
CA LEU A 305 -9.14 16.18 -13.17
C LEU A 305 -7.70 15.74 -12.94
N HIS A 306 -7.06 15.29 -14.01
CA HIS A 306 -5.65 14.92 -14.06
C HIS A 306 -5.05 15.52 -15.33
N HIS A 307 -3.73 15.62 -15.38
CA HIS A 307 -3.03 16.15 -16.56
C HIS A 307 -3.28 15.37 -17.85
N ASP A 308 -3.65 14.10 -17.76
CA ASP A 308 -3.83 13.21 -18.92
C ASP A 308 -5.27 12.77 -19.15
N HIS A 309 -6.18 13.00 -18.20
CA HIS A 309 -7.59 12.60 -18.30
C HIS A 309 -8.49 13.30 -17.29
N VAL A 310 -9.80 13.29 -17.56
CA VAL A 310 -10.85 13.76 -16.65
C VAL A 310 -11.83 12.63 -16.37
N THR A 311 -12.10 12.36 -15.10
CA THR A 311 -13.01 11.30 -14.66
C THR A 311 -14.26 11.87 -14.02
N GLY A 312 -15.43 11.41 -14.47
CA GLY A 312 -16.71 11.62 -13.80
C GLY A 312 -16.95 10.54 -12.76
N TYR A 313 -16.70 10.85 -11.48
CA TYR A 313 -16.77 9.88 -10.38
C TYR A 313 -18.09 9.95 -9.63
N SER A 314 -18.70 8.80 -9.34
CA SER A 314 -19.89 8.69 -8.50
C SER A 314 -19.49 8.41 -7.07
N GLU A 315 -19.59 9.42 -6.19
CA GLU A 315 -19.34 9.24 -4.74
C GLU A 315 -20.33 8.25 -4.08
N ARG A 316 -21.50 8.04 -4.70
CA ARG A 316 -22.50 7.07 -4.24
C ARG A 316 -22.12 5.63 -4.59
N LEU A 317 -21.70 5.37 -5.82
CA LEU A 317 -21.32 4.04 -6.30
C LEU A 317 -19.84 3.73 -6.06
N ARG A 318 -19.07 4.73 -5.59
CA ARG A 318 -17.63 4.66 -5.31
C ARG A 318 -16.79 4.20 -6.51
N MET A 319 -17.18 4.61 -7.72
CA MET A 319 -16.50 4.22 -8.96
C MET A 319 -16.62 5.29 -10.05
N PRO A 320 -15.73 5.27 -11.06
CA PRO A 320 -15.85 6.13 -12.22
C PRO A 320 -17.04 5.70 -13.09
N LEU A 321 -17.90 6.64 -13.49
CA LEU A 321 -18.96 6.40 -14.48
C LEU A 321 -18.52 6.71 -15.91
N TRP A 322 -17.48 7.51 -16.06
CA TRP A 322 -16.77 7.70 -17.31
C TRP A 322 -15.39 8.31 -17.06
N THR A 323 -14.46 8.08 -17.96
CA THR A 323 -13.20 8.84 -18.07
C THR A 323 -13.05 9.32 -19.50
N SER A 324 -12.58 10.55 -19.68
CA SER A 324 -12.33 11.17 -20.99
C SER A 324 -10.89 11.65 -21.08
N PHE A 325 -10.23 11.36 -22.20
CA PHE A 325 -8.86 11.77 -22.44
C PHE A 325 -8.60 12.02 -23.92
N THR A 326 -7.60 12.84 -24.21
CA THR A 326 -7.23 13.29 -25.55
C THR A 326 -5.82 12.84 -25.84
N VAL A 327 -5.63 12.12 -26.95
CA VAL A 327 -4.38 11.43 -27.31
C VAL A 327 -3.91 11.95 -28.67
N LYS A 328 -2.63 12.32 -28.77
CA LYS A 328 -2.02 12.86 -30.00
C LYS A 328 -0.78 12.10 -30.45
N GLU A 329 0.10 11.74 -29.51
CA GLU A 329 1.32 10.97 -29.71
C GLU A 329 1.91 10.54 -28.36
N GLY A 330 2.81 9.55 -28.35
CA GLY A 330 3.49 9.07 -27.15
C GLY A 330 2.73 7.95 -26.42
N PHE A 331 3.20 6.71 -26.61
CA PHE A 331 2.74 5.53 -25.89
C PHE A 331 3.94 4.98 -25.13
N PRO A 332 4.27 5.52 -23.95
CA PRO A 332 5.49 5.18 -23.23
C PRO A 332 5.50 3.72 -22.72
N GLY A 333 4.40 2.99 -22.88
CA GLY A 333 4.23 1.61 -22.42
C GLY A 333 3.64 1.55 -21.01
N THR A 334 3.29 0.34 -20.57
CA THR A 334 2.66 0.12 -19.26
C THR A 334 3.70 0.02 -18.15
N VAL A 335 3.65 0.94 -17.19
CA VAL A 335 4.35 0.81 -15.89
C VAL A 335 3.30 0.48 -14.84
N GLY A 336 3.46 -0.66 -14.16
CA GLY A 336 2.55 -1.06 -13.07
C GLY A 336 2.89 -0.34 -11.77
N ALA A 337 1.86 0.06 -11.01
CA ALA A 337 2.01 0.63 -9.66
C ALA A 337 0.97 0.02 -8.70
N PRO A 338 1.22 0.06 -7.37
CA PRO A 338 0.22 -0.34 -6.38
C PRO A 338 -1.00 0.60 -6.37
N TRP A 339 -2.18 0.04 -6.09
CA TRP A 339 -3.40 0.82 -5.90
C TRP A 339 -3.26 1.79 -4.72
N THR A 340 -3.61 3.06 -4.93
CA THR A 340 -3.51 4.12 -3.92
C THR A 340 -4.85 4.85 -3.73
N ALA A 341 -5.16 5.23 -2.49
CA ALA A 341 -6.36 6.02 -2.18
C ALA A 341 -6.32 7.40 -2.85
N ASP A 342 -7.44 7.85 -3.41
CA ASP A 342 -7.56 9.21 -3.94
C ASP A 342 -7.85 10.22 -2.82
N VAL A 343 -6.85 11.05 -2.50
CA VAL A 343 -6.92 12.03 -1.42
C VAL A 343 -7.97 13.13 -1.63
N ARG A 344 -8.50 13.28 -2.84
CA ARG A 344 -9.58 14.26 -3.14
C ARG A 344 -10.95 13.73 -2.72
N LEU A 345 -11.07 12.44 -2.41
CA LEU A 345 -12.31 11.80 -1.98
C LEU A 345 -12.32 11.63 -0.47
N ALA A 346 -13.48 11.87 0.15
CA ALA A 346 -13.66 11.53 1.56
C ALA A 346 -13.67 10.00 1.73
N SER A 347 -13.18 9.49 2.86
CA SER A 347 -13.09 8.04 3.10
C SER A 347 -14.42 7.28 2.92
N ALA A 348 -15.57 7.93 3.14
CA ALA A 348 -16.89 7.31 2.94
C ALA A 348 -17.33 7.22 1.47
N ALA A 349 -16.72 8.04 0.60
CA ALA A 349 -17.02 8.17 -0.82
C ALA A 349 -15.95 7.53 -1.72
N ALA A 350 -14.77 7.25 -1.18
CA ALA A 350 -13.69 6.57 -1.88
C ALA A 350 -13.88 5.05 -1.87
N SER A 351 -13.50 4.40 -2.96
CA SER A 351 -13.28 2.95 -2.99
C SER A 351 -12.04 2.56 -2.18
N SER A 352 -12.04 1.34 -1.65
CA SER A 352 -11.01 0.84 -0.73
C SER A 352 -10.34 -0.42 -1.26
N CYS A 353 -9.10 -0.68 -0.84
CA CYS A 353 -8.38 -1.89 -1.24
C CYS A 353 -9.12 -3.21 -0.88
N PRO A 354 -9.83 -3.32 0.27
CA PRO A 354 -10.70 -4.46 0.52
C PRO A 354 -11.82 -4.64 -0.52
N GLU A 355 -12.49 -3.57 -0.96
CA GLU A 355 -13.50 -3.64 -2.03
C GLU A 355 -12.88 -4.12 -3.36
N LEU A 356 -11.63 -3.74 -3.66
CA LEU A 356 -10.91 -4.27 -4.82
C LEU A 356 -10.57 -5.77 -4.68
N GLN A 357 -10.32 -6.23 -3.45
CA GLN A 357 -10.09 -7.65 -3.17
C GLN A 357 -11.39 -8.47 -3.35
N GLU A 358 -12.55 -7.91 -3.03
CA GLU A 358 -13.85 -8.55 -3.27
C GLU A 358 -14.11 -8.85 -4.75
N PHE A 359 -13.53 -8.07 -5.68
CA PHE A 359 -13.56 -8.38 -7.12
C PHE A 359 -12.77 -9.65 -7.43
N ALA A 360 -11.56 -9.79 -6.83
CA ALA A 360 -10.70 -10.95 -7.04
C ALA A 360 -11.35 -12.24 -6.53
N ASP A 361 -12.04 -12.17 -5.39
CA ASP A 361 -12.79 -13.30 -4.83
C ASP A 361 -13.94 -13.77 -5.74
N GLN A 362 -14.45 -12.87 -6.59
CA GLN A 362 -15.48 -13.15 -7.61
C GLN A 362 -14.90 -13.48 -8.99
N GLY A 363 -13.57 -13.58 -9.13
CA GLY A 363 -12.89 -13.92 -10.38
C GLY A 363 -12.66 -12.74 -11.34
N PHE A 364 -12.79 -11.50 -10.85
CA PHE A 364 -12.51 -10.27 -11.60
C PHE A 364 -11.17 -9.66 -11.15
N ALA A 365 -10.44 -9.02 -12.07
CA ALA A 365 -9.29 -8.21 -11.75
C ALA A 365 -9.72 -6.75 -11.54
N ALA A 366 -9.09 -6.05 -10.59
CA ALA A 366 -9.17 -4.61 -10.53
C ALA A 366 -8.27 -4.03 -11.64
N GLU A 367 -8.88 -3.33 -12.59
CA GLU A 367 -8.21 -2.74 -13.75
C GLU A 367 -8.52 -1.23 -13.82
N PRO A 368 -7.56 -0.40 -14.28
CA PRO A 368 -7.75 1.04 -14.40
C PRO A 368 -8.64 1.41 -15.60
N LEU A 369 -9.64 2.28 -15.40
CA LEU A 369 -10.51 2.77 -16.48
C LEU A 369 -9.71 3.63 -17.47
N PHE A 370 -9.00 4.64 -16.95
CA PHE A 370 -7.98 5.35 -17.70
C PHE A 370 -6.72 4.47 -17.81
N PRO A 371 -6.31 4.03 -19.02
CA PRO A 371 -5.26 3.04 -19.16
C PRO A 371 -3.86 3.64 -18.96
N PRO A 372 -2.96 2.98 -18.19
CA PRO A 372 -1.60 3.46 -17.94
C PRO A 372 -0.78 3.71 -19.22
N ALA A 373 -1.08 2.99 -20.31
CA ALA A 373 -0.42 3.15 -21.60
C ALA A 373 -0.56 4.56 -22.22
N PHE A 374 -1.55 5.34 -21.77
CA PHE A 374 -1.77 6.74 -22.19
C PHE A 374 -1.30 7.77 -21.16
N SER A 375 -0.69 7.35 -20.05
CA SER A 375 -0.07 8.28 -19.10
C SER A 375 1.18 8.90 -19.73
N ARG A 376 1.22 10.23 -19.87
CA ARG A 376 2.34 10.92 -20.52
C ARG A 376 3.48 11.17 -19.56
N ASN A 377 3.18 11.26 -18.26
CA ASN A 377 4.17 11.54 -17.23
C ASN A 377 4.69 10.25 -16.60
N ALA A 378 5.77 9.71 -17.16
CA ALA A 378 6.45 8.51 -16.63
C ALA A 378 7.00 8.69 -15.21
N SER A 379 7.12 9.93 -14.71
CA SER A 379 7.51 10.22 -13.32
C SER A 379 6.35 10.14 -12.32
N LEU A 380 5.12 9.89 -12.78
CA LEU A 380 3.92 9.73 -11.95
C LEU A 380 3.18 8.41 -12.29
N PRO A 381 3.84 7.23 -12.20
CA PRO A 381 3.24 5.95 -12.56
C PRO A 381 2.04 5.56 -11.69
N GLU A 382 1.85 6.19 -10.53
CA GLU A 382 0.78 5.89 -9.57
C GLU A 382 -0.56 6.53 -9.94
N VAL A 383 -0.59 7.58 -10.78
CA VAL A 383 -1.82 8.32 -11.11
C VAL A 383 -2.89 7.42 -11.75
N PRO A 384 -2.58 6.56 -12.73
CA PRO A 384 -3.55 5.60 -13.27
C PRO A 384 -4.04 4.55 -12.25
N PHE A 385 -3.29 4.32 -11.17
CA PHE A 385 -3.60 3.33 -10.12
C PHE A 385 -4.21 3.98 -8.88
N LEU A 386 -4.87 5.13 -9.04
CA LEU A 386 -5.77 5.66 -8.04
C LEU A 386 -7.03 4.79 -7.94
N THR A 387 -7.46 4.48 -6.72
CA THR A 387 -8.71 3.77 -6.42
C THR A 387 -9.94 4.39 -7.10
N SER A 388 -9.94 5.71 -7.33
CA SER A 388 -10.98 6.43 -8.07
C SER A 388 -11.03 6.11 -9.57
N ASN A 389 -10.02 5.44 -10.10
CA ASN A 389 -9.92 4.94 -11.47
C ASN A 389 -10.12 3.42 -11.58
N ALA A 390 -10.30 2.71 -10.45
CA ALA A 390 -10.42 1.26 -10.44
C ALA A 390 -11.82 0.77 -10.84
N LEU A 391 -11.88 -0.32 -11.61
CA LEU A 391 -13.10 -1.09 -11.84
C LEU A 391 -12.82 -2.60 -11.94
N ALA A 392 -13.87 -3.40 -11.76
CA ALA A 392 -13.79 -4.85 -11.97
C ALA A 392 -13.80 -5.18 -13.46
N MET A 393 -12.86 -6.01 -13.93
CA MET A 393 -12.85 -6.56 -15.29
C MET A 393 -12.57 -8.06 -15.27
N SER A 394 -13.30 -8.84 -16.07
CA SER A 394 -13.00 -10.26 -16.26
C SER A 394 -11.70 -10.42 -17.06
N PRO A 395 -10.90 -11.47 -16.83
CA PRO A 395 -9.67 -11.72 -17.61
C PRO A 395 -9.93 -11.83 -19.12
N SER A 396 -11.14 -12.23 -19.51
CA SER A 396 -11.53 -12.28 -20.92
C SER A 396 -11.74 -10.87 -21.49
N LEU A 397 -12.44 -10.01 -20.76
CA LEU A 397 -12.69 -8.63 -21.16
C LEU A 397 -11.40 -7.84 -21.17
N ALA A 398 -10.57 -7.93 -20.13
CA ALA A 398 -9.31 -7.19 -20.02
C ALA A 398 -8.39 -7.41 -21.24
N ARG A 399 -8.29 -8.64 -21.76
CA ARG A 399 -7.51 -8.93 -22.98
C ARG A 399 -8.05 -8.23 -24.22
N ARG A 400 -9.37 -8.22 -24.41
CA ARG A 400 -10.03 -7.59 -25.57
C ARG A 400 -10.01 -6.07 -25.47
N TRP A 401 -10.19 -5.56 -24.25
CA TRP A 401 -10.06 -4.15 -23.90
C TRP A 401 -8.66 -3.62 -24.22
N LYS A 402 -7.63 -4.38 -23.83
CA LYS A 402 -6.24 -4.10 -24.17
C LYS A 402 -6.01 -4.05 -25.68
N GLY A 403 -6.58 -4.97 -26.46
CA GLY A 403 -6.50 -4.93 -27.93
C GLY A 403 -7.09 -3.64 -28.51
N LEU A 404 -8.29 -3.24 -28.10
CA LEU A 404 -8.89 -1.98 -28.55
C LEU A 404 -8.00 -0.77 -28.23
N LEU A 405 -7.50 -0.69 -26.99
CA LEU A 405 -6.84 0.49 -26.47
C LEU A 405 -5.35 0.56 -26.78
N GLU A 406 -4.63 -0.54 -26.79
CA GLU A 406 -3.17 -0.55 -27.01
C GLU A 406 -2.76 -0.97 -28.43
N GLU A 407 -3.68 -1.46 -29.26
CA GLU A 407 -3.43 -1.80 -30.67
C GLU A 407 -4.14 -0.82 -31.62
N LEU A 408 -5.48 -0.74 -31.54
CA LEU A 408 -6.27 0.03 -32.52
C LEU A 408 -6.20 1.53 -32.29
N VAL A 409 -6.34 2.02 -31.06
CA VAL A 409 -6.28 3.46 -30.76
C VAL A 409 -4.94 4.07 -31.18
N PRO A 410 -3.76 3.52 -30.83
CA PRO A 410 -2.47 4.02 -31.30
C PRO A 410 -2.35 4.03 -32.83
N ALA A 411 -2.85 2.99 -33.51
CA ALA A 411 -2.85 2.93 -34.97
C ALA A 411 -3.73 4.04 -35.58
N TRP A 412 -4.90 4.30 -35.00
CA TRP A 412 -5.76 5.40 -35.44
C TRP A 412 -5.16 6.78 -35.13
N VAL A 413 -4.45 6.95 -34.01
CA VAL A 413 -3.74 8.19 -33.71
C VAL A 413 -2.66 8.45 -34.77
N SER A 414 -1.88 7.43 -35.15
CA SER A 414 -0.88 7.53 -36.21
C SER A 414 -1.48 7.93 -37.57
N ALA A 415 -2.59 7.28 -37.94
CA ALA A 415 -3.26 7.51 -39.23
C ALA A 415 -4.04 8.83 -39.28
N HIS A 416 -4.68 9.24 -38.19
CA HIS A 416 -5.68 10.33 -38.18
C HIS A 416 -5.33 11.52 -37.31
N GLY A 417 -4.26 11.46 -36.53
CA GLY A 417 -3.84 12.50 -35.60
C GLY A 417 -4.56 12.43 -34.26
N THR A 418 -4.91 13.58 -33.69
CA THR A 418 -5.49 13.68 -32.35
C THR A 418 -6.85 13.00 -32.26
N LEU A 419 -7.03 12.15 -31.25
CA LEU A 419 -8.30 11.47 -30.91
C LEU A 419 -8.74 11.85 -29.50
N ASN A 420 -10.05 11.89 -29.27
CA ASN A 420 -10.63 11.89 -27.92
C ASN A 420 -11.25 10.52 -27.66
N VAL A 421 -11.04 10.00 -26.46
CA VAL A 421 -11.52 8.69 -26.02
C VAL A 421 -12.31 8.87 -24.74
N VAL A 422 -13.55 8.37 -24.73
CA VAL A 422 -14.39 8.29 -23.52
C VAL A 422 -14.68 6.83 -23.21
N LEU A 423 -14.34 6.39 -22.00
CA LEU A 423 -14.54 5.02 -21.53
C LEU A 423 -15.45 5.01 -20.30
N GLY A 424 -16.18 3.93 -20.05
CA GLY A 424 -16.92 3.78 -18.80
C GLY A 424 -17.66 2.47 -18.65
N PRO A 425 -18.23 2.21 -17.46
CA PRO A 425 -19.06 1.04 -17.19
C PRO A 425 -20.46 1.13 -17.83
N VAL A 426 -21.03 -0.05 -18.07
CA VAL A 426 -22.44 -0.28 -18.42
C VAL A 426 -23.04 -1.20 -17.36
N PHE A 427 -24.28 -0.91 -16.98
CA PHE A 427 -25.06 -1.75 -16.05
C PHE A 427 -26.34 -2.18 -16.76
N ASP A 428 -26.31 -3.38 -17.32
CA ASP A 428 -27.37 -4.02 -18.09
C ASP A 428 -27.38 -5.52 -17.73
N ASN A 429 -27.79 -5.85 -16.50
CA ASN A 429 -27.78 -7.23 -16.02
C ASN A 429 -28.94 -8.06 -16.57
N ASP A 430 -30.04 -7.42 -16.98
CA ASP A 430 -31.20 -8.09 -17.58
C ASP A 430 -31.10 -8.22 -19.12
N THR A 431 -30.04 -7.68 -19.71
CA THR A 431 -29.65 -7.81 -21.12
C THR A 431 -30.66 -7.20 -22.09
N ASP A 432 -31.35 -6.15 -21.66
CA ASP A 432 -32.34 -5.44 -22.47
C ASP A 432 -31.74 -4.26 -23.28
N SER A 433 -30.43 -4.06 -23.17
CA SER A 433 -29.66 -2.97 -23.80
C SER A 433 -29.98 -1.57 -23.29
N LEU A 434 -30.65 -1.48 -22.14
CA LEU A 434 -30.94 -0.25 -21.43
C LEU A 434 -30.20 -0.24 -20.10
N LEU A 435 -30.01 0.97 -19.58
CA LEU A 435 -29.44 1.14 -18.26
C LEU A 435 -30.38 0.59 -17.17
N ASP A 436 -29.86 -0.31 -16.34
CA ASP A 436 -30.48 -0.80 -15.11
C ASP A 436 -30.90 0.36 -14.17
N ASP A 437 -31.87 0.11 -13.30
CA ASP A 437 -32.25 1.07 -12.25
C ASP A 437 -31.07 1.33 -11.28
N ILE A 438 -30.27 2.37 -11.57
CA ILE A 438 -29.09 2.76 -10.78
C ILE A 438 -29.45 3.01 -9.31
N SER A 439 -30.71 3.33 -9.00
CA SER A 439 -31.12 3.52 -7.61
C SER A 439 -31.01 2.23 -6.78
N ARG A 440 -30.95 1.06 -7.41
CA ARG A 440 -30.85 -0.26 -6.77
C ARG A 440 -29.42 -0.78 -6.64
N LEU A 441 -28.49 -0.26 -7.43
CA LEU A 441 -27.08 -0.66 -7.43
C LEU A 441 -26.42 -0.34 -6.08
N ARG A 442 -25.49 -1.19 -5.65
CA ARG A 442 -24.77 -1.07 -4.37
C ARG A 442 -23.28 -1.30 -4.54
N SER A 443 -22.47 -0.48 -3.87
CA SER A 443 -21.01 -0.64 -3.86
C SER A 443 -20.58 -1.83 -2.99
N PRO A 444 -19.56 -2.63 -3.39
CA PRO A 444 -18.92 -2.58 -4.71
C PRO A 444 -19.82 -3.23 -5.78
N GLU A 445 -20.10 -2.49 -6.86
CA GLU A 445 -20.90 -2.98 -7.99
C GLU A 445 -19.97 -3.48 -9.11
N ILE A 446 -20.35 -4.54 -9.81
CA ILE A 446 -19.59 -5.05 -10.96
C ILE A 446 -20.37 -4.67 -12.23
N PRO A 447 -19.81 -3.84 -13.13
CA PRO A 447 -20.46 -3.52 -14.41
C PRO A 447 -20.72 -4.79 -15.21
N SER A 448 -21.83 -4.87 -15.96
CA SER A 448 -22.10 -5.98 -16.88
C SER A 448 -21.20 -5.92 -18.12
N ASP A 449 -20.92 -4.69 -18.59
CA ASP A 449 -20.16 -4.41 -19.80
C ASP A 449 -19.35 -3.11 -19.63
N LEU A 450 -18.46 -2.83 -20.59
CA LEU A 450 -17.74 -1.57 -20.69
C LEU A 450 -17.98 -0.93 -22.05
N PHE A 451 -18.14 0.39 -22.09
CA PHE A 451 -18.24 1.14 -23.34
C PHE A 451 -16.97 1.92 -23.65
N ALA A 452 -16.67 2.07 -24.93
CA ALA A 452 -15.64 2.96 -25.44
C ALA A 452 -16.20 3.81 -26.57
N LEU A 453 -15.89 5.10 -26.56
CA LEU A 453 -16.24 6.07 -27.58
C LEU A 453 -14.96 6.75 -28.06
N VAL A 454 -14.58 6.51 -29.32
CA VAL A 454 -13.38 7.10 -29.92
C VAL A 454 -13.81 8.09 -30.97
N THR A 455 -13.45 9.36 -30.79
CA THR A 455 -13.91 10.46 -31.64
C THR A 455 -12.73 11.21 -32.25
N ARG A 456 -12.85 11.52 -33.54
CA ARG A 456 -11.88 12.29 -34.32
C ARG A 456 -12.55 13.39 -35.12
N CYS A 457 -11.71 14.25 -35.66
CA CYS A 457 -12.08 15.09 -36.79
C CYS A 457 -11.68 14.40 -38.11
N LYS A 458 -12.57 14.37 -39.11
CA LYS A 458 -12.24 13.80 -40.44
C LYS A 458 -11.08 14.52 -41.11
N GLN A 459 -10.97 15.82 -40.88
CA GLN A 459 -9.82 16.62 -41.28
C GLN A 459 -8.83 16.66 -40.12
N ARG A 460 -7.53 16.52 -40.42
CA ARG A 460 -6.50 16.68 -39.39
C ARG A 460 -6.56 18.10 -38.83
N VAL A 461 -6.78 18.19 -37.52
CA VAL A 461 -6.77 19.42 -36.73
C VAL A 461 -5.69 19.33 -35.67
N GLU A 462 -5.15 20.48 -35.26
CA GLU A 462 -4.13 20.51 -34.20
C GLU A 462 -4.74 20.23 -32.82
N SER A 463 -5.97 20.72 -32.61
CA SER A 463 -6.77 20.53 -31.41
C SER A 463 -8.24 20.26 -31.78
N LEU A 464 -8.93 19.43 -31.00
CA LEU A 464 -10.25 18.87 -31.35
C LEU A 464 -11.40 19.87 -31.18
N ASP A 465 -11.24 20.91 -30.37
CA ASP A 465 -12.15 22.04 -30.23
C ASP A 465 -12.35 22.81 -31.56
N GLN A 466 -11.35 22.78 -32.44
CA GLN A 466 -11.40 23.40 -33.77
C GLN A 466 -12.22 22.58 -34.78
N CYS A 467 -12.58 21.34 -34.44
CA CYS A 467 -13.30 20.46 -35.34
C CYS A 467 -14.75 20.94 -35.52
N GLN A 468 -15.10 21.25 -36.77
CA GLN A 468 -16.48 21.62 -37.10
C GLN A 468 -17.43 20.42 -36.89
N PRO A 469 -18.64 20.60 -36.34
CA PRO A 469 -19.50 19.49 -35.96
C PRO A 469 -19.81 18.49 -37.09
N HIS A 470 -19.97 18.96 -38.33
CA HIS A 470 -20.22 18.12 -39.50
C HIS A 470 -19.01 17.27 -39.93
N GLN A 471 -17.80 17.59 -39.46
CA GLN A 471 -16.57 16.83 -39.67
C GLN A 471 -16.32 15.80 -38.56
N LEU A 472 -17.12 15.79 -37.50
CA LEU A 472 -16.99 14.81 -36.43
C LEU A 472 -17.28 13.40 -36.93
N ASP A 473 -16.44 12.48 -36.48
CA ASP A 473 -16.57 11.05 -36.74
C ASP A 473 -16.22 10.29 -35.47
N SER A 474 -17.11 9.38 -35.08
CA SER A 474 -17.01 8.69 -33.79
C SER A 474 -17.33 7.22 -33.96
N LEU A 475 -16.49 6.36 -33.40
CA LEU A 475 -16.70 4.92 -33.27
C LEU A 475 -17.10 4.63 -31.82
N SER A 476 -18.07 3.75 -31.62
CA SER A 476 -18.51 3.32 -30.30
C SER A 476 -18.53 1.80 -30.19
N PHE A 477 -18.21 1.31 -29.00
CA PHE A 477 -18.06 -0.11 -28.69
C PHE A 477 -18.69 -0.41 -27.33
N ILE A 478 -19.32 -1.58 -27.19
CA ILE A 478 -19.79 -2.09 -25.89
C ILE A 478 -19.30 -3.54 -25.77
N PHE A 479 -18.37 -3.79 -24.84
CA PHE A 479 -17.74 -5.08 -24.65
C PHE A 479 -18.20 -5.72 -23.34
N SER A 480 -18.73 -6.94 -23.42
CA SER A 480 -19.25 -7.64 -22.24
C SER A 480 -18.18 -8.27 -21.37
N GLN A 481 -18.42 -8.23 -20.05
CA GLN A 481 -17.67 -9.03 -19.07
C GLN A 481 -17.90 -10.52 -19.28
N SER A 482 -19.13 -10.87 -19.67
CA SER A 482 -19.63 -12.23 -19.77
C SER A 482 -19.57 -12.73 -21.23
N GLN A 483 -18.36 -13.12 -21.66
CA GLN A 483 -18.22 -13.88 -22.90
C GLN A 483 -17.59 -15.23 -22.62
N SER A 484 -18.46 -16.23 -22.57
CA SER A 484 -18.11 -17.62 -22.24
C SER A 484 -17.35 -18.33 -23.36
N VAL A 485 -17.39 -17.82 -24.60
CA VAL A 485 -16.80 -18.49 -25.78
C VAL A 485 -15.82 -17.56 -26.49
N SER A 486 -14.63 -18.09 -26.81
CA SER A 486 -13.65 -17.42 -27.67
C SER A 486 -14.03 -17.63 -29.13
N ASN A 487 -14.44 -16.56 -29.81
CA ASN A 487 -14.81 -16.60 -31.24
C ASN A 487 -13.62 -16.55 -32.21
N CYS A 488 -12.37 -16.61 -31.70
CA CYS A 488 -11.13 -16.58 -32.49
C CYS A 488 -11.01 -15.39 -33.46
N LEU A 489 -11.73 -14.29 -33.17
CA LEU A 489 -11.68 -13.05 -33.93
C LEU A 489 -10.35 -12.34 -33.66
N THR A 490 -9.79 -11.69 -34.68
CA THR A 490 -8.72 -10.71 -34.47
C THR A 490 -9.23 -9.49 -33.69
N THR A 491 -8.34 -8.66 -33.16
CA THR A 491 -8.71 -7.44 -32.44
C THR A 491 -9.66 -6.56 -33.27
N GLU A 492 -9.34 -6.34 -34.55
CA GLU A 492 -10.14 -5.54 -35.48
C GLU A 492 -11.52 -6.15 -35.75
N GLN A 493 -11.58 -7.46 -36.00
CA GLN A 493 -12.84 -8.17 -36.25
C GLN A 493 -13.75 -8.14 -35.03
N TYR A 494 -13.18 -8.35 -33.83
CA TYR A 494 -13.93 -8.28 -32.58
C TYR A 494 -14.45 -6.85 -32.34
N ALA A 495 -13.59 -5.83 -32.49
CA ALA A 495 -14.02 -4.45 -32.31
C ALA A 495 -15.12 -4.05 -33.30
N LEU A 496 -15.06 -4.51 -34.54
CA LEU A 496 -16.11 -4.26 -35.53
C LEU A 496 -17.44 -4.95 -35.17
N GLU A 497 -17.39 -6.22 -34.78
CA GLU A 497 -18.58 -7.01 -34.39
C GLU A 497 -19.31 -6.39 -33.19
N PHE A 498 -18.55 -5.88 -32.21
CA PHE A 498 -19.08 -5.23 -31.01
C PHE A 498 -19.13 -3.70 -31.11
N SER A 499 -19.07 -3.17 -32.34
CA SER A 499 -19.31 -1.75 -32.58
C SER A 499 -20.81 -1.46 -32.64
N GLY A 500 -21.18 -0.27 -32.15
CA GLY A 500 -22.56 0.20 -32.14
C GLY A 500 -22.64 1.66 -32.55
N ARG A 501 -23.84 2.24 -32.45
CA ARG A 501 -24.03 3.68 -32.57
C ARG A 501 -23.70 4.33 -31.24
N VAL A 502 -23.31 5.60 -31.26
CA VAL A 502 -23.13 6.35 -30.01
C VAL A 502 -24.46 6.42 -29.24
N ARG A 503 -25.60 6.39 -29.93
CA ARG A 503 -26.91 6.30 -29.29
C ARG A 503 -27.08 5.03 -28.46
N ASP A 504 -26.49 3.91 -28.86
CA ASP A 504 -26.58 2.66 -28.11
C ASP A 504 -25.81 2.78 -26.79
N VAL A 505 -24.67 3.47 -26.80
CA VAL A 505 -23.95 3.84 -25.57
C VAL A 505 -24.81 4.74 -24.67
N GLU A 506 -25.47 5.77 -25.20
CA GLU A 506 -26.35 6.63 -24.39
C GLU A 506 -27.51 5.86 -23.74
N LEU A 507 -28.08 4.88 -24.45
CA LEU A 507 -29.18 4.05 -23.94
C LEU A 507 -28.71 3.11 -22.82
N ALA A 508 -27.57 2.44 -23.03
CA ALA A 508 -27.02 1.48 -22.07
C ALA A 508 -26.40 2.13 -20.83
N THR A 509 -25.98 3.39 -20.91
CA THR A 509 -25.29 4.10 -19.80
C THR A 509 -26.13 5.20 -19.16
N GLY A 510 -27.20 5.64 -19.81
CA GLY A 510 -27.95 6.84 -19.42
C GLY A 510 -27.17 8.15 -19.55
N LEU A 511 -25.96 8.12 -20.13
CA LEU A 511 -25.15 9.31 -20.37
C LEU A 511 -25.67 10.08 -21.58
N THR A 512 -25.58 11.40 -21.50
CA THR A 512 -25.73 12.31 -22.63
C THR A 512 -24.34 12.81 -23.03
N VAL A 513 -23.82 12.30 -24.15
CA VAL A 513 -22.48 12.64 -24.66
C VAL A 513 -22.53 13.78 -25.69
N PHE A 514 -21.45 14.52 -25.85
CA PHE A 514 -21.39 15.73 -26.69
C PHE A 514 -22.46 16.81 -26.35
N PRO A 515 -22.71 17.15 -25.07
CA PRO A 515 -23.79 18.07 -24.70
C PRO A 515 -23.59 19.50 -25.23
N SER A 516 -22.37 19.92 -25.56
CA SER A 516 -22.09 21.25 -26.12
C SER A 516 -22.48 21.38 -27.60
N LEU A 517 -22.75 20.27 -28.29
CA LEU A 517 -23.19 20.29 -29.69
C LEU A 517 -24.70 20.59 -29.79
N THR A 518 -25.12 21.22 -30.89
CA THR A 518 -26.55 21.44 -31.15
C THR A 518 -27.27 20.10 -31.33
N VAL A 519 -28.58 20.04 -31.04
CA VAL A 519 -29.38 18.81 -31.22
C VAL A 519 -29.22 18.23 -32.63
N ARG A 520 -29.20 19.09 -33.66
CA ARG A 520 -29.02 18.68 -35.05
C ARG A 520 -27.67 18.01 -35.28
N ASP A 521 -26.59 18.62 -34.78
CA ASP A 521 -25.24 18.12 -34.98
C ASP A 521 -24.99 16.82 -34.18
N ARG A 522 -25.55 16.75 -32.95
CA ARG A 522 -25.53 15.53 -32.13
C ARG A 522 -26.16 14.36 -32.87
N LEU A 523 -27.36 14.54 -33.46
CA LEU A 523 -28.03 13.46 -34.20
C LEU A 523 -27.17 12.86 -35.33
N GLY A 524 -26.35 13.70 -36.00
CA GLY A 524 -25.47 13.26 -37.08
C GLY A 524 -24.30 12.37 -36.63
N VAL A 525 -23.92 12.45 -35.35
CA VAL A 525 -22.90 11.58 -34.73
C VAL A 525 -23.59 10.41 -34.01
N LEU A 526 -24.69 10.66 -33.31
CA LEU A 526 -25.42 9.67 -32.51
C LEU A 526 -25.96 8.49 -33.31
N LEU A 527 -26.43 8.74 -34.53
CA LEU A 527 -27.13 7.74 -35.34
C LEU A 527 -26.23 7.06 -36.38
N ARG A 528 -24.94 7.43 -36.44
CA ARG A 528 -24.01 6.88 -37.43
C ARG A 528 -23.68 5.43 -37.09
N THR A 529 -23.88 4.54 -38.06
CA THR A 529 -23.45 3.13 -38.02
C THR A 529 -22.23 2.94 -38.91
N HIS A 530 -21.29 2.11 -38.49
CA HIS A 530 -20.08 1.82 -39.23
C HIS A 530 -20.08 0.37 -39.69
N SER A 531 -19.85 0.15 -40.99
CA SER A 531 -19.69 -1.20 -41.56
C SER A 531 -18.22 -1.64 -41.63
N VAL A 532 -17.30 -0.72 -41.36
CA VAL A 532 -15.84 -0.91 -41.29
C VAL A 532 -15.27 0.03 -40.24
N LEU A 533 -14.17 -0.35 -39.61
CA LEU A 533 -13.40 0.55 -38.74
C LEU A 533 -12.58 1.53 -39.59
N TRP A 534 -11.98 2.54 -38.94
CA TRP A 534 -11.10 3.47 -39.64
C TRP A 534 -9.81 2.79 -40.12
N SER A 535 -9.32 3.19 -41.30
CA SER A 535 -8.04 2.71 -41.83
C SER A 535 -6.91 2.97 -40.82
N THR A 536 -6.02 2.01 -40.67
CA THR A 536 -4.80 2.11 -39.86
C THR A 536 -3.55 2.44 -40.69
N VAL A 537 -3.71 2.57 -42.02
CA VAL A 537 -2.66 2.88 -43.01
C VAL A 537 -3.11 3.99 -43.95
#